data_AF-A0A528ILE1-F1
#
_entry.id   AF-A0A528ILE1-F1
#
_cell.length_a   1.000
_cell.length_b   1.000
_cell.length_c   1.000
_cell.angle_alpha   90.00
_cell.angle_beta   90.00
_cell.angle_gamma   90.00
#
_symmetry.space_group_name_H-M   'P 1'
#
loop_
_entity.id
_entity.type
_entity.pdbx_description
1 polymer ?
#
loop_
_entity_poly.entity_id
_entity_poly.type
_entity_poly.pdbx_seq_one_letter_code
_entity_poly.pdbx_strand_id
1 'polypeptide(L)' 'TQMNAADDDPEADAIFDIGTLANVLQLLKLPDGTVKVLVEGASRAKIVSFTDRPDFHEARATALVEPDE' A
#
# COMPACT_ATOMS: atom_id res chain seq x y z
N THR A 1 -0.28 5.27 -0.69
CA THR A 1 0.83 5.67 -1.58
C THR A 1 1.64 6.72 -0.84
N GLN A 2 2.95 6.80 -1.09
CA GLN A 2 3.80 7.83 -0.48
C GLN A 2 3.54 9.20 -1.11
N MET A 3 3.70 10.27 -0.33
CA MET A 3 3.53 11.65 -0.80
C MET A 3 4.70 12.13 -1.66
N ASN A 4 5.93 11.77 -1.29
CA ASN A 4 7.14 12.09 -2.03
C ASN A 4 7.74 10.82 -2.63
N ALA A 5 7.79 10.72 -3.95
CA ALA A 5 8.32 9.54 -4.65
C ALA A 5 9.85 9.38 -4.54
N ALA A 6 10.58 10.41 -4.12
CA ALA A 6 12.03 10.36 -3.93
C ALA A 6 12.46 10.02 -2.49
N ASP A 7 11.49 9.86 -1.59
CA ASP A 7 11.72 9.41 -0.22
C ASP A 7 11.55 7.89 -0.15
N ASP A 8 12.65 7.17 0.09
CA ASP A 8 12.66 5.70 0.10
C ASP A 8 12.21 5.11 1.45
N ASP A 9 12.17 5.92 2.52
CA ASP A 9 11.77 5.48 3.87
C ASP A 9 10.78 6.47 4.52
N PRO A 10 9.60 6.68 3.91
CA PRO A 10 8.62 7.64 4.40
C PRO A 10 8.03 7.16 5.73
N GLU A 11 8.00 8.07 6.70
CA GLU A 11 7.25 7.89 7.94
C GLU A 11 5.73 7.82 7.68
N ALA A 12 4.97 7.34 8.66
CA ALA A 12 3.53 7.14 8.53
C ALA A 12 2.74 8.41 8.14
N ASP A 13 3.21 9.58 8.57
CA ASP A 13 2.61 10.89 8.25
C ASP A 13 2.93 11.38 6.83
N ALA A 14 3.91 10.75 6.15
CA ALA A 14 4.25 10.98 4.75
C ALA A 14 3.50 10.05 3.78
N ILE A 15 2.52 9.28 4.29
CA ILE A 15 1.64 8.40 3.50
C ILE A 15 0.27 9.05 3.33
N PHE A 16 -0.29 9.01 2.11
CA PHE A 16 -1.67 9.46 1.91
C PHE A 16 -2.67 8.56 2.64
N ASP A 17 -3.60 9.18 3.38
CA ASP A 17 -4.65 8.49 4.14
C ASP A 17 -5.59 7.65 3.28
N ILE A 18 -5.74 7.97 1.99
CA ILE A 18 -6.55 7.21 1.04
C ILE A 18 -5.62 6.54 0.02
N GLY A 19 -5.75 5.22 -0.07
CA GLY A 19 -5.03 4.38 -1.02
C GLY A 19 -5.95 3.39 -1.74
N THR A 20 -5.35 2.35 -2.30
CA THR A 20 -6.04 1.29 -3.04
C THR A 20 -5.73 -0.05 -2.40
N LEU A 21 -6.77 -0.82 -2.05
CA LEU A 21 -6.65 -2.24 -1.76
C LEU A 21 -6.33 -2.96 -3.07
N ALA A 22 -5.29 -3.80 -3.07
CA ALA A 22 -4.85 -4.51 -4.24
C ALA A 22 -4.56 -5.98 -3.94
N ASN A 23 -4.81 -6.84 -4.92
CA ASN A 23 -4.45 -8.24 -4.88
C ASN A 23 -3.07 -8.43 -5.50
N VAL A 24 -2.22 -9.21 -4.84
CA VAL A 24 -0.95 -9.66 -5.42
C VAL A 24 -1.25 -10.86 -6.30
N LEU A 25 -1.10 -10.70 -7.61
CA LEU A 25 -1.37 -11.77 -8.58
C LEU A 25 -0.13 -12.63 -8.82
N GLN A 26 1.05 -12.01 -8.85
CA GLN A 26 2.29 -12.70 -9.15
C GLN A 26 3.46 -12.09 -8.39
N LEU A 27 4.38 -12.95 -7.93
CA LEU A 27 5.61 -12.56 -7.26
C LEU A 27 6.77 -13.35 -7.89
N LEU A 28 7.72 -12.63 -8.48
CA LEU A 28 8.86 -13.21 -9.19
C LEU A 28 10.16 -12.70 -8.56
N LYS A 29 10.94 -13.62 -7.96
CA LYS A 29 12.30 -13.32 -7.49
C LYS A 29 13.26 -13.42 -8.66
N LEU A 30 14.00 -12.35 -8.92
CA LEU A 30 15.03 -12.31 -9.94
C LEU A 30 16.37 -12.85 -9.38
N PRO A 31 17.29 -13.30 -10.25
CA PRO A 31 18.59 -13.84 -9.82
C PRO A 31 19.45 -12.85 -9.02
N ASP A 32 19.23 -11.55 -9.20
CA ASP A 32 19.93 -10.46 -8.49
C ASP A 32 19.35 -10.18 -7.09
N GLY A 33 18.30 -10.90 -6.69
CA GLY A 33 17.61 -10.73 -5.40
C GLY A 33 16.42 -9.77 -5.45
N THR A 34 16.19 -9.05 -6.54
CA THR A 34 15.05 -8.14 -6.70
C THR A 34 13.74 -8.94 -6.80
N VAL A 35 12.65 -8.37 -6.28
CA VAL A 35 11.31 -8.94 -6.42
C VAL A 35 10.49 -8.10 -7.39
N LYS A 36 10.02 -8.71 -8.48
CA LYS A 36 8.98 -8.16 -9.35
C LYS A 36 7.62 -8.64 -8.88
N VAL A 37 6.70 -7.71 -8.65
CA VAL A 37 5.33 -8.00 -8.19
C VAL A 37 4.34 -7.49 -9.23
N LEU A 38 3.37 -8.31 -9.62
CA LEU A 38 2.19 -7.90 -10.37
C LEU A 38 1.01 -7.76 -9.40
N VAL A 39 0.37 -6.61 -9.42
CA VAL A 39 -0.78 -6.29 -8.56
C VAL A 39 -1.98 -5.84 -9.37
N GLU A 40 -3.18 -6.14 -8.88
CA GLU A 40 -4.45 -5.65 -9.40
C GLU A 40 -5.16 -4.83 -8.33
N GLY A 41 -5.48 -3.58 -8.64
CA GLY A 41 -6.26 -2.71 -7.74
C GLY A 41 -7.72 -3.15 -7.69
N ALA A 42 -8.27 -3.30 -6.49
CA ALA A 42 -9.63 -3.77 -6.26
C ALA A 42 -10.59 -2.65 -5.86
N SER A 43 -10.22 -1.81 -4.88
CA SER A 43 -11.06 -0.71 -4.42
C SER A 43 -10.25 0.34 -3.65
N ARG A 44 -10.81 1.53 -3.47
CA ARG A 44 -10.21 2.55 -2.59
C ARG A 44 -10.41 2.18 -1.12
N ALA A 45 -9.47 2.56 -0.27
CA ALA A 45 -9.59 2.41 1.18
C ALA A 45 -8.97 3.59 1.91
N LYS A 46 -9.51 3.89 3.10
CA LYS A 46 -8.98 4.90 4.01
C LYS A 46 -8.30 4.25 5.20
N ILE A 47 -7.09 4.70 5.53
CA ILE A 47 -6.36 4.32 6.74
C ILE A 47 -7.10 4.83 7.98
N VAL A 48 -7.24 3.98 9.00
CA VAL A 48 -7.83 4.28 10.31
C VAL A 48 -6.73 4.49 11.35
N SER A 49 -5.72 3.62 11.36
CA SER A 49 -4.57 3.70 12.27
C SER A 49 -3.42 2.83 11.78
N PHE A 50 -2.18 3.30 11.92
CA PHE A 50 -1.00 2.43 11.83
C PHE A 50 -0.86 1.58 13.10
N THR A 51 -0.12 0.49 12.98
CA THR A 51 0.30 -0.36 14.10
C THR A 51 1.76 -0.04 14.47
N ASP A 52 2.22 -0.50 15.63
CA ASP A 52 3.59 -0.28 16.10
C ASP A 52 4.62 -1.26 15.47
N ARG A 53 4.31 -1.82 14.30
CA ARG A 53 5.16 -2.81 13.64
C ARG A 53 6.39 -2.13 13.02
N PRO A 54 7.62 -2.57 13.33
CA PRO A 54 8.84 -1.89 12.87
C PRO A 54 9.32 -2.33 11.48
N ASP A 55 8.94 -3.54 11.01
CA ASP A 55 9.51 -4.11 9.79
C ASP A 55 8.97 -3.48 8.50
N PHE A 56 7.72 -3.03 8.54
CA PHE A 56 7.02 -2.41 7.42
C PHE A 56 5.76 -1.72 7.93
N HIS A 57 5.25 -0.78 7.13
CA HIS A 57 3.96 -0.12 7.37
C HIS A 57 2.81 -1.12 7.40
N GLU A 58 2.21 -1.30 8.57
CA GLU A 58 1.00 -2.09 8.75
C GLU A 58 -0.09 -1.20 9.35
N ALA A 59 -1.27 -1.19 8.74
CA ALA A 59 -2.37 -0.31 9.12
C ALA A 59 -3.73 -1.01 9.10
N ARG A 60 -4.62 -0.57 9.98
CA ARG A 60 -6.05 -0.84 9.89
C ARG A 60 -6.65 0.13 8.86
N ALA A 61 -7.43 -0.38 7.92
CA ALA A 61 -8.09 0.41 6.89
C ALA A 61 -9.54 0.00 6.70
N THR A 62 -10.36 0.90 6.16
CA THR A 62 -11.75 0.63 5.79
C THR A 62 -11.92 0.87 4.29
N ALA A 63 -12.51 -0.10 3.59
CA ALA A 63 -12.85 0.04 2.17
C ALA A 63 -13.85 1.19 1.99
N LEU A 64 -13.61 2.02 1.00
CA LEU A 64 -14.54 3.08 0.61
C LEU A 64 -15.56 2.48 -0.34
N VAL A 65 -16.85 2.72 -0.04
CA VAL A 65 -17.94 2.37 -0.95
C VAL A 65 -17.88 3.35 -2.12
N GLU A 66 -17.75 2.81 -3.33
CA GLU A 66 -17.88 3.64 -4.53
C GLU A 66 -19.38 3.91 -4.75
N PRO A 67 -19.77 5.17 -5.05
CA PRO A 67 -21.16 5.48 -5.37
C PRO A 67 -21.56 4.72 -6.64
N ASP A 68 -22.78 4.17 -6.64
CA ASP A 68 -23.39 3.66 -7.86
C ASP A 68 -23.53 4.84 -8.86
N GLU A 69 -23.12 4.63 -10.11
CA GLU A 69 -23.23 5.62 -11.21
C GLU A 69 -24.68 5.98 -11.55
#